data_AF-A0AAD2HVE8-F1
#
_entry.id   AF-A0AAD2HVE8-F1
#
_cell.length_a   1.000
_cell.length_b   1.000
_cell.length_c   1.000
_cell.angle_alpha   90.00
_cell.angle_beta   90.00
_cell.angle_gamma   90.00
#
_symmetry.space_group_name_H-M   'P 1'
#
loop_
_entity.id
_entity.type
_entity.pdbx_description
1 polymer ?
#
loop_
_entity_poly.entity_id
_entity_poly.type
_entity_poly.pdbx_seq_one_letter_code
_entity_poly.pdbx_strand_id
1 'polypeptide(L)'
;MSSGKRILAQSLAVRGQSSTRRRNFSGLPNLTGNQTSLSFPDASTGGEASEPPASTEPSSALPAVEEIAEEVPITGRVEEVPEVPDSESAPLLKFDAFSLIRCVLILCAWLHCQHHVSFYAILILLWAIRFVFSALPGNILGDAELPQTLKTVFARLKIHDQFKVYPICLFCHSVFAEVSPWNSKCPNCDVAIYRSCSETFLDRFLATDNLEEEDPNSHPQNSSFQAQAVAPMLLLSDALQTFFMRPGMVDAVREWRTKPESNKKLETIQDGEVWKNLKAANGSRFFYNEEEN
;
A
#
# COMPACT_ATOMS: atom_id res chain seq x y z
N MET A 1 -32.37 -2.14 -70.21
CA MET A 1 -32.08 -2.42 -68.79
C MET A 1 -30.61 -2.15 -68.54
N SER A 2 -30.38 -1.22 -67.61
CA SER A 2 -29.17 -0.79 -66.90
C SER A 2 -27.79 -0.88 -67.57
N SER A 3 -27.22 0.32 -67.72
CA SER A 3 -25.93 0.67 -68.31
C SER A 3 -24.71 0.01 -67.69
N GLY A 4 -23.87 -0.55 -68.55
CA GLY A 4 -22.48 -0.87 -68.28
C GLY A 4 -21.53 0.30 -68.62
N LYS A 5 -20.51 0.44 -67.75
CA LYS A 5 -19.12 0.86 -68.00
C LYS A 5 -18.85 2.02 -68.96
N ARG A 6 -18.35 3.13 -68.41
CA ARG A 6 -17.38 4.04 -69.04
C ARG A 6 -16.56 4.74 -67.92
N ILE A 7 -15.21 4.67 -67.98
CA ILE A 7 -14.28 5.81 -68.26
C ILE A 7 -13.81 6.46 -66.92
N LEU A 8 -12.56 6.79 -66.59
CA LEU A 8 -11.31 7.14 -67.30
C LEU A 8 -10.14 7.21 -66.26
N ALA A 9 -8.89 7.05 -66.75
CA ALA A 9 -7.66 7.83 -66.42
C ALA A 9 -7.17 7.93 -64.95
N GLN A 10 -5.92 8.20 -64.60
CA GLN A 10 -4.62 8.45 -65.24
C GLN A 10 -3.60 8.41 -64.08
N SER A 11 -2.44 7.77 -64.25
CA SER A 11 -1.14 8.45 -64.44
C SER A 11 -0.39 8.92 -63.17
N LEU A 12 0.75 8.24 -62.97
CA LEU A 12 2.09 8.74 -62.65
C LEU A 12 2.41 9.33 -61.26
N ALA A 13 3.34 8.59 -60.64
CA ALA A 13 4.59 9.04 -60.01
C ALA A 13 4.49 9.87 -58.72
N VAL A 14 5.34 9.52 -57.74
CA VAL A 14 6.39 10.40 -57.20
C VAL A 14 7.17 9.66 -56.10
N ARG A 15 8.47 9.53 -56.38
CA ARG A 15 9.65 9.57 -55.51
C ARG A 15 9.53 9.10 -54.05
N GLY A 16 10.36 8.10 -53.75
CA GLY A 16 10.93 7.92 -52.43
C GLY A 16 11.78 9.13 -52.01
N GLN A 17 11.56 9.57 -50.79
CA GLN A 17 12.49 10.40 -50.03
C GLN A 17 12.60 9.87 -48.61
N SER A 18 13.77 9.28 -48.35
CA SER A 18 14.31 8.98 -47.04
C SER A 18 14.48 10.31 -46.28
N SER A 19 13.69 10.51 -45.23
CA SER A 19 13.85 11.64 -44.31
C SER A 19 14.05 11.11 -42.89
N THR A 20 15.31 10.85 -42.56
CA THR A 20 15.84 10.85 -41.19
C THR A 20 15.53 12.18 -40.51
N ARG A 21 14.42 12.24 -39.76
CA ARG A 21 14.08 13.40 -38.94
C ARG A 21 14.48 13.11 -37.49
N ARG A 22 15.74 13.45 -37.16
CA ARG A 22 16.15 13.77 -35.78
C ARG A 22 15.19 14.84 -35.26
N ARG A 23 14.45 14.56 -34.19
CA ARG A 23 13.80 15.61 -33.39
C ARG A 23 14.60 15.78 -32.12
N ASN A 24 15.20 16.96 -32.03
CA ASN A 24 15.78 17.52 -30.82
C ASN A 24 14.68 17.61 -29.75
N PHE A 25 14.93 16.95 -28.62
CA PHE A 25 14.20 17.17 -27.39
C PHE A 25 14.80 18.42 -26.71
N SER A 26 14.16 19.56 -26.92
CA SER A 26 14.44 20.78 -26.16
C SER A 26 13.08 21.36 -25.75
N GLY A 27 12.77 21.28 -24.46
CA GLY A 27 11.57 21.91 -23.89
C GLY A 27 10.87 21.09 -22.81
N LEU A 28 11.55 20.78 -21.71
CA LEU A 28 10.87 20.50 -20.44
C LEU A 28 10.74 21.83 -19.69
N PRO A 29 9.54 22.30 -19.32
CA PRO A 29 9.39 23.38 -18.37
C PRO A 29 9.77 22.89 -16.97
N ASN A 30 10.76 23.58 -16.42
CA ASN A 30 11.32 23.42 -15.09
C ASN A 30 10.26 23.85 -14.06
N LEU A 31 9.57 22.89 -13.44
CA LEU A 31 8.68 23.14 -12.29
C LEU A 31 9.51 23.08 -11.01
N THR A 32 10.23 24.17 -10.74
CA THR A 32 10.78 24.45 -9.42
C THR A 32 9.64 24.87 -8.49
N GLY A 33 9.04 23.89 -7.82
CA GLY A 33 8.11 24.11 -6.72
C GLY A 33 8.87 24.46 -5.44
N ASN A 34 8.65 25.69 -4.97
CA ASN A 34 9.06 26.23 -3.68
C ASN A 34 8.89 25.21 -2.54
N GLN A 35 10.00 24.84 -1.91
CA GLN A 35 9.99 24.26 -0.58
C GLN A 35 9.75 25.39 0.42
N THR A 36 8.52 25.51 0.91
CA THR A 36 8.21 26.32 2.09
C THR A 36 8.72 25.55 3.31
N SER A 37 9.92 25.92 3.77
CA SER A 37 10.52 25.41 5.01
C SER A 37 9.66 25.85 6.20
N LEU A 38 8.96 24.91 6.83
CA LEU A 38 8.40 25.08 8.17
C LEU A 38 9.55 24.99 9.18
N SER A 39 10.03 26.15 9.62
CA SER A 39 10.96 26.30 10.73
C SER A 39 10.26 25.97 12.05
N PHE A 40 10.69 24.87 12.69
CA PHE A 40 10.36 24.56 14.08
C PHE A 40 11.31 25.30 15.02
N PRO A 41 10.85 25.81 16.17
CA PRO A 41 11.73 26.44 17.15
C PRO A 41 12.59 25.42 17.91
N ASP A 42 13.86 25.77 18.04
CA ASP A 42 14.92 25.06 18.75
C ASP A 42 14.60 24.86 20.25
N ALA A 43 14.72 23.60 20.71
CA ALA A 43 14.82 23.26 22.12
C ALA A 43 16.27 22.85 22.41
N SER A 44 17.07 23.82 22.89
CA SER A 44 18.44 23.63 23.34
C SER A 44 18.52 23.50 24.86
N THR A 45 18.87 22.33 25.39
CA THR A 45 19.65 22.09 26.63
C THR A 45 19.77 20.57 26.76
N GLY A 46 20.90 19.88 26.97
CA GLY A 46 22.25 20.18 27.40
C GLY A 46 22.76 18.90 28.09
N GLY A 47 24.02 18.50 27.88
CA GLY A 47 24.65 17.35 28.54
C GLY A 47 25.46 16.50 27.55
N GLU A 48 26.70 16.89 27.27
CA GLU A 48 27.94 16.50 27.99
C GLU A 48 28.59 15.22 27.43
N ALA A 49 29.77 15.49 26.86
CA ALA A 49 30.82 14.62 26.37
C ALA A 49 31.06 13.31 27.13
N SER A 50 31.44 12.27 26.38
CA SER A 50 32.69 11.51 26.61
C SER A 50 33.01 10.60 25.41
N GLU A 51 34.19 10.80 24.86
CA GLU A 51 34.95 9.96 23.92
C GLU A 51 36.29 9.62 24.64
N PRO A 52 37.17 8.75 24.11
CA PRO A 52 37.14 7.30 23.86
C PRO A 52 38.18 6.59 24.79
N PRO A 53 38.67 5.35 24.53
CA PRO A 53 39.76 5.18 23.55
C PRO A 53 39.78 3.83 22.79
N ALA A 54 40.64 3.85 21.77
CA ALA A 54 41.02 2.84 20.81
C ALA A 54 41.71 1.57 21.37
N SER A 55 42.15 0.73 20.43
CA SER A 55 43.08 -0.42 20.52
C SER A 55 42.35 -1.77 20.58
N THR A 56 42.73 -2.87 19.92
CA THR A 56 44.02 -3.32 19.38
C THR A 56 43.76 -4.50 18.43
N GLU A 57 44.37 -4.53 17.24
CA GLU A 57 44.58 -5.77 16.48
C GLU A 57 45.76 -6.56 17.08
N PRO A 58 45.69 -7.90 17.13
CA PRO A 58 46.70 -8.69 16.41
C PRO A 58 46.07 -9.95 15.76
N SER A 59 46.37 -10.27 14.50
CA SER A 59 47.53 -11.07 14.07
C SER A 59 47.67 -12.43 14.79
N SER A 60 47.31 -13.53 14.10
CA SER A 60 47.94 -14.87 14.20
C SER A 60 47.15 -15.86 13.33
N ALA A 61 47.61 -16.13 12.12
CA ALA A 61 48.35 -17.36 11.76
C ALA A 61 47.48 -18.63 11.70
N LEU A 62 47.25 -19.07 10.45
CA LEU A 62 46.74 -20.40 10.10
C LEU A 62 47.75 -21.47 10.55
N PRO A 63 47.32 -22.55 11.24
CA PRO A 63 48.13 -23.75 11.31
C PRO A 63 47.96 -24.57 10.04
N ALA A 64 49.09 -25.00 9.50
CA ALA A 64 49.20 -25.98 8.44
C ALA A 64 48.54 -27.29 8.86
N VAL A 65 47.74 -27.86 7.96
CA VAL A 65 47.19 -29.20 8.09
C VAL A 65 48.29 -30.18 7.68
N GLU A 66 48.98 -30.77 8.67
CA GLU A 66 49.82 -31.94 8.44
C GLU A 66 48.92 -33.18 8.26
N GLU A 67 48.99 -33.73 7.06
CA GLU A 67 48.40 -35.01 6.67
C GLU A 67 49.25 -36.14 7.26
N ILE A 68 48.80 -36.69 8.40
CA ILE A 68 49.36 -37.92 8.96
C ILE A 68 48.38 -39.05 8.64
N ALA A 69 48.67 -39.75 7.55
CA ALA A 69 48.06 -41.04 7.23
C ALA A 69 48.72 -42.11 8.12
N GLU A 70 48.06 -42.45 9.24
CA GLU A 70 48.41 -43.61 10.05
C GLU A 70 47.28 -44.64 9.93
N GLU A 71 47.50 -45.65 9.09
CA GLU A 71 46.63 -46.83 8.98
C GLU A 71 46.74 -47.66 10.26
N VAL A 72 45.77 -47.48 11.17
CA VAL A 72 45.60 -48.34 12.33
C VAL A 72 44.75 -49.56 11.94
N PRO A 73 45.24 -50.81 12.10
CA PRO A 73 44.45 -51.99 11.84
C PRO A 73 43.43 -52.20 12.98
N ILE A 74 42.18 -51.82 12.74
CA ILE A 74 41.07 -52.05 13.68
C ILE A 74 40.62 -53.51 13.53
N THR A 75 41.31 -54.41 14.22
CA THR A 75 40.77 -55.72 14.60
C THR A 75 40.41 -55.68 16.06
N GLY A 76 39.12 -55.60 16.39
CA GLY A 76 38.71 -55.84 17.77
C GLY A 76 37.37 -55.26 18.17
N ARG A 77 36.42 -56.18 18.37
CA ARG A 77 35.31 -56.10 19.33
C ARG A 77 34.14 -55.22 18.89
N VAL A 78 33.12 -55.91 18.35
CA VAL A 78 31.72 -55.45 18.36
C VAL A 78 31.31 -55.32 19.83
N GLU A 79 31.54 -54.15 20.40
CA GLU A 79 30.88 -53.71 21.63
C GLU A 79 29.47 -53.32 21.19
N GLU A 80 28.47 -54.01 21.74
CA GLU A 80 27.06 -53.72 21.51
C GLU A 80 26.84 -52.23 21.75
N VAL A 81 26.63 -51.47 20.67
CA VAL A 81 26.21 -50.08 20.73
C VAL A 81 24.94 -50.09 21.58
N PRO A 82 24.92 -49.42 22.75
CA PRO A 82 23.70 -49.32 23.52
C PRO A 82 22.64 -48.74 22.59
N GLU A 83 21.55 -49.50 22.39
CA GLU A 83 20.40 -49.07 21.63
C GLU A 83 20.06 -47.66 22.08
N VAL A 84 20.33 -46.69 21.19
CA VAL A 84 19.92 -45.30 21.41
C VAL A 84 18.42 -45.41 21.65
N PRO A 85 17.91 -45.05 22.85
CA PRO A 85 16.48 -45.12 23.09
C PRO A 85 15.84 -44.34 21.96
N ASP A 86 14.96 -45.00 21.19
CA ASP A 86 14.21 -44.40 20.09
C ASP A 86 13.84 -43.02 20.54
N SER A 87 14.52 -42.01 19.97
CA SER A 87 14.46 -40.67 20.50
C SER A 87 12.99 -40.30 20.48
N GLU A 88 12.36 -40.29 21.65
CA GLU A 88 11.04 -39.71 21.83
C GLU A 88 11.23 -38.33 21.23
N SER A 89 10.67 -38.19 20.02
CA SER A 89 10.82 -37.03 19.17
C SER A 89 10.70 -35.84 20.10
N ALA A 90 11.80 -35.10 20.25
CA ALA A 90 11.80 -33.83 20.99
C ALA A 90 10.47 -33.15 20.67
N PRO A 91 9.73 -32.61 21.65
CA PRO A 91 8.40 -32.07 21.43
C PRO A 91 8.55 -30.87 20.51
N LEU A 92 8.66 -31.15 19.21
CA LEU A 92 8.60 -30.23 18.11
C LEU A 92 7.22 -29.66 18.29
N LEU A 93 7.21 -28.45 18.85
CA LEU A 93 6.05 -27.63 19.09
C LEU A 93 5.02 -27.98 18.03
N LYS A 94 3.94 -28.63 18.44
CA LYS A 94 2.81 -28.91 17.56
C LYS A 94 2.23 -27.56 17.17
N PHE A 95 2.79 -26.98 16.12
CA PHE A 95 2.31 -25.75 15.54
C PHE A 95 1.15 -26.12 14.64
N ASP A 96 -0.03 -25.62 14.97
CA ASP A 96 -1.16 -25.69 14.06
C ASP A 96 -0.79 -25.00 12.74
N ALA A 97 -1.05 -25.68 11.62
CA ALA A 97 -0.78 -25.16 10.28
C ALA A 97 -1.36 -23.74 10.08
N PHE A 98 -2.53 -23.48 10.65
CA PHE A 98 -3.18 -22.17 10.61
C PHE A 98 -2.37 -21.06 11.29
N SER A 99 -1.74 -21.37 12.42
CA SER A 99 -0.91 -20.42 13.17
C SER A 99 0.35 -20.07 12.37
N LEU A 100 0.98 -21.07 11.76
CA LEU A 100 2.13 -20.90 10.89
C LEU A 100 1.80 -20.02 9.66
N ILE A 101 0.68 -20.31 9.00
CA ILE A 101 0.20 -19.50 7.86
C ILE A 101 -0.07 -18.07 8.30
N ARG A 102 -0.67 -17.85 9.48
CA ARG A 102 -0.88 -16.49 10.03
C ARG A 102 0.43 -15.76 10.27
N CYS A 103 1.46 -16.42 10.82
CA CYS A 103 2.78 -15.81 10.99
C CYS A 103 3.40 -15.38 9.65
N VAL A 104 3.31 -16.23 8.62
CA VAL A 104 3.78 -15.90 7.26
C VAL A 104 3.00 -14.72 6.66
N LEU A 105 1.67 -14.72 6.82
CA LEU A 105 0.80 -13.63 6.38
C LEU A 105 1.19 -12.30 7.04
N ILE A 106 1.35 -12.30 8.37
CA ILE A 106 1.73 -11.12 9.16
C ILE A 106 3.12 -10.63 8.76
N LEU A 107 4.08 -11.53 8.57
CA LEU A 107 5.43 -11.19 8.12
C LEU A 107 5.41 -10.50 6.74
N CYS A 108 4.68 -11.07 5.78
CA CYS A 108 4.57 -10.48 4.43
C CYS A 108 3.89 -9.10 4.47
N ALA A 109 2.81 -8.96 5.24
CA ALA A 109 2.11 -7.69 5.41
C ALA A 109 3.03 -6.65 6.08
N TRP A 110 3.74 -7.02 7.14
CA TRP A 110 4.67 -6.14 7.86
C TRP A 110 5.83 -5.69 6.97
N LEU A 111 6.46 -6.61 6.23
CA LEU A 111 7.53 -6.28 5.28
C LEU A 111 7.07 -5.29 4.21
N HIS A 112 5.88 -5.50 3.66
CA HIS A 112 5.31 -4.58 2.68
C HIS A 112 5.01 -3.20 3.27
N CYS A 113 4.39 -3.16 4.45
CA CYS A 113 3.99 -1.89 5.08
C CYS A 113 5.17 -1.07 5.61
N GLN A 114 6.19 -1.72 6.19
CA GLN A 114 7.32 -1.03 6.84
C GLN A 114 8.49 -0.74 5.90
N HIS A 115 8.80 -1.69 5.01
CA HIS A 115 9.98 -1.59 4.14
C HIS A 115 9.62 -1.33 2.68
N HIS A 116 8.33 -1.08 2.38
CA HIS A 116 7.83 -0.85 1.02
C HIS A 116 8.30 -1.92 0.02
N VAL A 117 8.42 -3.16 0.49
CA VAL A 117 8.86 -4.29 -0.35
C VAL A 117 7.90 -4.42 -1.52
N SER A 118 8.45 -4.49 -2.74
CA SER A 118 7.65 -4.56 -3.95
C SER A 118 6.72 -5.77 -3.96
N PHE A 119 5.59 -5.66 -4.65
CA PHE A 119 4.63 -6.75 -4.81
C PHE A 119 5.28 -8.02 -5.37
N TYR A 120 6.23 -7.86 -6.30
CA TYR A 120 6.99 -8.98 -6.88
C TYR A 120 7.90 -9.67 -5.87
N ALA A 121 8.58 -8.92 -4.99
CA ALA A 121 9.42 -9.52 -3.97
C ALA A 121 8.60 -10.30 -2.94
N ILE A 122 7.43 -9.79 -2.52
CA ILE A 122 6.51 -10.56 -1.66
C ILE A 122 6.01 -11.83 -2.37
N LEU A 123 5.70 -11.76 -3.68
CA LEU A 123 5.31 -12.93 -4.46
C LEU A 123 6.40 -14.00 -4.45
N ILE A 124 7.66 -13.62 -4.71
CA ILE A 124 8.81 -14.54 -4.67
C ILE A 124 8.98 -15.14 -3.27
N LEU A 125 8.84 -14.32 -2.22
CA LEU A 125 8.93 -14.77 -0.83
C LEU A 125 7.86 -15.82 -0.51
N LEU A 126 6.61 -15.58 -0.88
CA LEU A 126 5.50 -16.54 -0.68
C LEU A 126 5.75 -17.86 -1.43
N TRP A 127 6.28 -17.78 -2.65
CA TRP A 127 6.67 -18.95 -3.43
C TRP A 127 7.81 -19.73 -2.79
N ALA A 128 8.85 -19.04 -2.32
CA ALA A 128 9.98 -19.67 -1.63
C ALA A 128 9.53 -20.38 -0.34
N ILE A 129 8.70 -19.74 0.46
CA ILE A 129 8.14 -20.33 1.69
C ILE A 129 7.29 -21.57 1.36
N ARG A 130 6.44 -21.49 0.33
CA ARG A 130 5.66 -22.64 -0.15
C ARG A 130 6.55 -23.80 -0.59
N PHE A 131 7.63 -23.50 -1.30
CA PHE A 131 8.60 -24.51 -1.72
C PHE A 131 9.27 -25.18 -0.53
N VAL A 132 9.71 -24.41 0.48
CA VAL A 132 10.31 -24.95 1.71
C VAL A 132 9.33 -25.87 2.45
N PHE A 133 8.06 -25.47 2.60
CA PHE A 133 7.06 -26.32 3.25
C PHE A 133 6.72 -27.58 2.45
N SER A 134 6.81 -27.53 1.11
CA SER A 134 6.58 -28.70 0.25
C SER A 134 7.75 -29.69 0.30
N ALA A 135 8.97 -29.21 0.58
CA ALA A 135 10.17 -30.04 0.67
C ALA A 135 10.31 -30.77 2.02
N LEU A 136 9.63 -30.30 3.07
CA LEU A 136 9.70 -30.92 4.41
C LEU A 136 8.85 -32.20 4.48
N PRO A 137 9.40 -33.33 4.98
CA PRO A 137 8.64 -34.55 5.18
C PRO A 137 7.58 -34.34 6.28
N GLY A 138 6.34 -34.78 6.02
CA GLY A 138 5.24 -34.71 6.99
C GLY A 138 4.09 -33.77 6.63
N ASN A 139 4.08 -33.19 5.43
CA ASN A 139 3.03 -32.28 4.93
C ASN A 139 2.42 -31.40 6.04
N ILE A 140 3.28 -30.60 6.68
CA ILE A 140 2.94 -29.77 7.85
C ILE A 140 1.73 -28.85 7.55
N LEU A 141 1.56 -28.50 6.27
CA LEU A 141 0.50 -27.63 5.80
C LEU A 141 -0.84 -28.37 5.60
N GLY A 142 -0.82 -29.70 5.50
CA GLY A 142 -2.00 -30.51 5.21
C GLY A 142 -2.71 -30.05 3.95
N ASP A 143 -4.03 -29.83 4.06
CA ASP A 143 -4.89 -29.29 2.99
C ASP A 143 -4.96 -27.75 2.98
N ALA A 144 -4.24 -27.07 3.89
CA ALA A 144 -4.32 -25.61 3.99
C ALA A 144 -3.54 -24.96 2.84
N GLU A 145 -4.24 -24.25 1.95
CA GLU A 145 -3.59 -23.55 0.84
C GLU A 145 -2.85 -22.29 1.34
N LEU A 146 -1.57 -22.11 0.99
CA LEU A 146 -0.84 -20.85 1.24
C LEU A 146 -1.33 -19.72 0.31
N PRO A 147 -1.36 -18.46 0.77
CA PRO A 147 -1.67 -17.31 -0.08
C PRO A 147 -0.65 -17.20 -1.22
N GLN A 148 -1.14 -16.93 -2.43
CA GLN A 148 -0.29 -16.84 -3.62
C GLN A 148 0.10 -15.41 -3.96
N THR A 149 -0.67 -14.41 -3.51
CA THR A 149 -0.44 -13.00 -3.85
C THR A 149 -0.62 -12.10 -2.63
N LEU A 150 -0.01 -10.91 -2.61
CA LEU A 150 -0.23 -9.95 -1.53
C LEU A 150 -1.72 -9.56 -1.37
N LYS A 151 -2.49 -9.53 -2.47
CA LYS A 151 -3.94 -9.34 -2.43
C LYS A 151 -4.63 -10.42 -1.58
N THR A 152 -4.25 -11.68 -1.79
CA THR A 152 -4.77 -12.80 -0.96
C THR A 152 -4.28 -12.72 0.48
N VAL A 153 -3.07 -12.20 0.73
CA VAL A 153 -2.55 -11.97 2.08
C VAL A 153 -3.45 -10.98 2.84
N PHE A 154 -3.69 -9.80 2.26
CA PHE A 154 -4.55 -8.78 2.86
C PHE A 154 -6.00 -9.24 3.01
N ALA A 155 -6.55 -9.91 1.99
CA ALA A 155 -7.90 -10.47 2.05
C ALA A 155 -8.06 -11.49 3.19
N ARG A 156 -7.08 -12.38 3.39
CA ARG A 156 -7.12 -13.40 4.46
C ARG A 156 -6.87 -12.82 5.85
N LEU A 157 -6.04 -11.79 5.96
CA LEU A 157 -5.86 -11.05 7.21
C LEU A 157 -7.05 -10.12 7.51
N LYS A 158 -8.01 -9.98 6.58
CA LYS A 158 -9.09 -9.00 6.64
C LYS A 158 -8.57 -7.58 6.88
N ILE A 159 -7.35 -7.30 6.38
CA ILE A 159 -6.80 -5.95 6.30
C ILE A 159 -7.49 -5.33 5.09
N HIS A 160 -8.68 -4.80 5.34
CA HIS A 160 -9.38 -3.98 4.38
C HIS A 160 -9.17 -2.52 4.80
N ASP A 161 -8.90 -1.68 3.81
CA ASP A 161 -8.97 -0.25 4.02
C ASP A 161 -10.40 0.09 4.46
N GLN A 162 -10.54 0.64 5.67
CA GLN A 162 -11.84 1.04 6.21
C GLN A 162 -12.34 2.35 5.59
N PHE A 163 -11.50 3.03 4.80
CA PHE A 163 -11.88 4.22 4.08
C PHE A 163 -12.44 3.87 2.70
N LYS A 164 -13.43 4.65 2.28
CA LYS A 164 -13.93 4.63 0.90
C LYS A 164 -13.21 5.71 0.12
N VAL A 165 -12.84 5.39 -1.11
CA VAL A 165 -12.12 6.33 -1.98
C VAL A 165 -13.14 7.04 -2.85
N TYR A 166 -13.22 8.37 -2.72
CA TYR A 166 -14.15 9.18 -3.49
C TYR A 166 -13.43 10.05 -4.51
N PRO A 167 -13.98 10.22 -5.73
CA PRO A 167 -13.46 11.17 -6.70
C PRO A 167 -13.64 12.61 -6.21
N ILE A 168 -12.61 13.44 -6.41
CA ILE A 168 -12.64 14.87 -6.06
C ILE A 168 -12.25 15.74 -7.25
N CYS A 169 -12.80 16.95 -7.32
CA CYS A 169 -12.35 17.95 -8.27
C CYS A 169 -10.95 18.43 -7.90
N LEU A 170 -10.02 18.47 -8.87
CA LEU A 170 -8.64 18.96 -8.66
C LEU A 170 -8.54 20.44 -8.23
N PHE A 171 -9.56 21.26 -8.53
CA PHE A 171 -9.50 22.71 -8.30
C PHE A 171 -10.28 23.16 -7.07
N CYS A 172 -11.55 22.74 -6.96
CA CYS A 172 -12.40 23.15 -5.84
C CYS A 172 -12.51 22.09 -4.72
N HIS A 173 -11.88 20.92 -4.90
CA HIS A 173 -11.93 19.79 -3.97
C HIS A 173 -13.35 19.33 -3.59
N SER A 174 -14.36 19.63 -4.41
CA SER A 174 -15.71 19.09 -4.22
C SER A 174 -15.67 17.58 -4.43
N VAL A 175 -16.33 16.86 -3.51
CA VAL A 175 -16.43 15.40 -3.50
C VAL A 175 -17.61 14.95 -4.35
N PHE A 176 -17.40 13.90 -5.14
CA PHE A 176 -18.44 13.29 -5.97
C PHE A 176 -18.79 11.87 -5.48
N ALA A 177 -19.97 11.39 -5.85
CA ALA A 177 -20.40 10.03 -5.53
C ALA A 177 -19.48 8.98 -6.17
N GLU A 178 -19.37 7.82 -5.52
CA GLU A 178 -18.54 6.69 -5.97
C GLU A 178 -18.92 6.22 -7.38
N VAL A 179 -20.23 6.12 -7.65
CA VAL A 179 -20.78 5.78 -8.97
C VAL A 179 -21.25 7.06 -9.65
N SER A 180 -20.31 7.80 -10.24
CA SER A 180 -20.62 8.93 -11.10
C SER A 180 -20.25 8.61 -12.55
N PRO A 181 -21.00 9.12 -13.55
CA PRO A 181 -20.73 8.78 -14.94
C PRO A 181 -19.36 9.32 -15.36
N TRP A 182 -18.67 8.58 -16.23
CA TRP A 182 -17.30 8.88 -16.67
C TRP A 182 -17.15 10.23 -17.38
N ASN A 183 -18.25 10.75 -17.97
CA ASN A 183 -18.31 12.05 -18.62
C ASN A 183 -18.72 13.19 -17.65
N SER A 184 -18.78 12.92 -16.34
CA SER A 184 -19.11 13.94 -15.35
C SER A 184 -18.05 15.03 -15.26
N LYS A 185 -18.54 16.26 -15.17
CA LYS A 185 -17.73 17.45 -14.96
C LYS A 185 -18.08 18.08 -13.63
N CYS A 186 -17.12 18.78 -13.04
CA CYS A 186 -17.36 19.54 -11.83
C CYS A 186 -18.34 20.70 -12.10
N PRO A 187 -19.43 20.86 -11.35
CA PRO A 187 -20.41 21.93 -11.57
C PRO A 187 -19.85 23.33 -11.28
N ASN A 188 -18.78 23.43 -10.47
CA ASN A 188 -18.17 24.71 -10.11
C ASN A 188 -17.03 25.13 -11.06
N CYS A 189 -16.29 24.16 -11.60
CA CYS A 189 -15.08 24.43 -12.40
C CYS A 189 -15.20 24.03 -13.88
N ASP A 190 -16.26 23.29 -14.26
CA ASP A 190 -16.44 22.64 -15.58
C ASP A 190 -15.27 21.74 -16.04
N VAL A 191 -14.47 21.25 -15.09
CA VAL A 191 -13.35 20.34 -15.34
C VAL A 191 -13.83 18.90 -15.29
N ALA A 192 -13.37 18.07 -16.23
CA ALA A 192 -13.65 16.64 -16.24
C ALA A 192 -13.06 15.98 -14.97
N ILE A 193 -13.89 15.22 -14.25
CA ILE A 193 -13.48 14.55 -13.01
C ILE A 193 -12.63 13.31 -13.31
N TYR A 194 -12.97 12.64 -14.40
CA TYR A 194 -12.26 11.47 -14.88
C TYR A 194 -11.33 11.84 -16.03
N ARG A 195 -10.23 11.10 -16.12
CA ARG A 195 -9.34 11.09 -17.28
C ARG A 195 -9.40 9.72 -17.90
N SER A 196 -9.42 9.67 -19.22
CA SER A 196 -9.17 8.44 -19.95
C SER A 196 -7.76 7.97 -19.59
N CYS A 197 -7.64 6.86 -18.86
CA CYS A 197 -6.35 6.24 -18.69
C CYS A 197 -6.00 5.69 -20.06
N SER A 198 -5.14 6.41 -20.79
CA SER A 198 -4.56 5.83 -22.00
C SER A 198 -3.82 4.60 -21.54
N GLU A 199 -4.23 3.45 -22.06
CA GLU A 199 -3.53 2.17 -22.00
C GLU A 199 -2.04 2.41 -21.80
N THR A 200 -1.52 1.85 -20.71
CA THR A 200 -0.12 2.01 -20.37
C THR A 200 0.74 1.55 -21.55
N PHE A 201 2.00 2.00 -21.62
CA PHE A 201 2.93 1.56 -22.68
C PHE A 201 2.98 0.03 -22.84
N LEU A 202 2.72 -0.72 -21.76
CA LEU A 202 2.61 -2.18 -21.77
C LEU A 202 1.31 -2.71 -22.40
N ASP A 203 0.15 -2.08 -22.16
CA ASP A 203 -1.10 -2.45 -22.85
C ASP A 203 -0.97 -2.22 -24.36
N ARG A 204 -0.35 -1.11 -24.76
CA ARG A 204 -0.04 -0.87 -26.19
C ARG A 204 0.90 -1.92 -26.80
N PHE A 205 1.72 -2.58 -25.98
CA PHE A 205 2.61 -3.68 -26.39
C PHE A 205 1.92 -5.04 -26.42
N LEU A 206 0.84 -5.22 -25.65
CA LEU A 206 0.08 -6.47 -25.59
C LEU A 206 -1.17 -6.44 -26.49
N ALA A 207 -1.67 -5.26 -26.87
CA ALA A 207 -2.84 -5.08 -27.71
C ALA A 207 -2.57 -5.21 -29.22
N THR A 208 -1.40 -5.71 -29.63
CA THR A 208 -0.98 -5.71 -31.04
C THR A 208 -1.68 -6.71 -31.97
N ASP A 209 -2.59 -7.59 -31.52
CA ASP A 209 -3.12 -8.65 -32.38
C ASP A 209 -4.64 -8.68 -32.63
N ASN A 210 -5.45 -7.74 -32.12
CA ASN A 210 -6.89 -7.71 -32.41
C ASN A 210 -7.34 -6.34 -32.92
N LEU A 211 -7.00 -6.04 -34.18
CA LEU A 211 -7.63 -4.97 -34.96
C LEU A 211 -8.98 -5.47 -35.51
N GLU A 212 -9.99 -5.58 -34.66
CA GLU A 212 -11.38 -5.61 -35.12
C GLU A 212 -11.97 -4.21 -34.92
N GLU A 213 -12.56 -3.68 -36.00
CA GLU A 213 -13.17 -2.35 -36.05
C GLU A 213 -14.26 -2.21 -34.98
N GLU A 214 -13.97 -1.52 -33.88
CA GLU A 214 -14.96 -1.22 -32.86
C GLU A 214 -15.98 -0.18 -33.36
N ASP A 215 -17.25 -0.54 -33.22
CA ASP A 215 -18.43 0.26 -33.54
C ASP A 215 -18.40 1.60 -32.75
N PRO A 216 -18.61 2.77 -33.38
CA PRO A 216 -18.56 4.07 -32.71
C PRO A 216 -19.70 4.31 -31.69
N ASN A 217 -20.61 3.34 -31.53
CA ASN A 217 -21.73 3.38 -30.59
C ASN A 217 -21.69 2.28 -29.51
N SER A 218 -20.70 1.39 -29.52
CA SER A 218 -20.52 0.47 -28.39
C SER A 218 -19.88 1.23 -27.23
N HIS A 219 -20.61 1.29 -26.12
CA HIS A 219 -20.12 1.78 -24.84
C HIS A 219 -18.73 1.15 -24.59
N PRO A 220 -17.64 1.92 -24.44
CA PRO A 220 -16.33 1.34 -24.20
C PRO A 220 -16.35 0.77 -22.77
N GLN A 221 -16.74 -0.49 -22.64
CA GLN A 221 -16.77 -1.21 -21.37
C GLN A 221 -15.35 -1.44 -20.85
N ASN A 222 -14.32 -1.25 -21.68
CA ASN A 222 -12.92 -1.52 -21.35
C ASN A 222 -11.99 -0.30 -21.31
N SER A 223 -12.43 0.91 -21.66
CA SER A 223 -11.59 2.09 -21.43
C SER A 223 -11.62 2.44 -19.94
N SER A 224 -10.57 2.04 -19.21
CA SER A 224 -10.45 2.35 -17.79
C SER A 224 -10.41 3.87 -17.57
N PHE A 225 -11.54 4.45 -17.17
CA PHE A 225 -11.60 5.83 -16.73
C PHE A 225 -11.15 5.88 -15.27
N GLN A 226 -10.13 6.69 -15.01
CA GLN A 226 -9.63 6.89 -13.65
C GLN A 226 -9.93 8.32 -13.22
N ALA A 227 -10.41 8.49 -11.99
CA ALA A 227 -10.58 9.81 -11.41
C ALA A 227 -9.23 10.53 -11.34
N GLN A 228 -9.19 11.80 -11.74
CA GLN A 228 -7.93 12.56 -11.79
C GLN A 228 -7.36 12.83 -10.41
N ALA A 229 -8.23 13.00 -9.41
CA ALA A 229 -7.88 13.02 -8.01
C ALA A 229 -8.90 12.23 -7.21
N VAL A 230 -8.40 11.61 -6.14
CA VAL A 230 -9.18 10.81 -5.22
C VAL A 230 -8.84 11.20 -3.79
N ALA A 231 -9.86 11.19 -2.93
CA ALA A 231 -9.69 11.39 -1.49
C ALA A 231 -10.15 10.12 -0.75
N PRO A 232 -9.28 9.50 0.07
CA PRO A 232 -9.72 8.49 1.00
C PRO A 232 -10.56 9.17 2.09
N MET A 233 -11.80 8.75 2.25
CA MET A 233 -12.69 9.25 3.29
C MET A 233 -13.22 8.11 4.14
N LEU A 234 -13.17 8.28 5.45
CA LEU A 234 -13.81 7.40 6.40
C LEU A 234 -15.14 8.02 6.81
N LEU A 235 -16.24 7.26 6.74
CA LEU A 235 -17.52 7.76 7.22
C LEU A 235 -17.38 8.09 8.71
N LEU A 236 -17.97 9.21 9.13
CA LEU A 236 -17.93 9.63 10.52
C LEU A 236 -18.54 8.55 11.44
N SER A 237 -19.59 7.87 10.99
CA SER A 237 -20.20 6.74 11.73
C SER A 237 -19.19 5.63 12.03
N ASP A 238 -18.37 5.28 11.03
CA ASP A 238 -17.42 4.17 11.11
C ASP A 238 -16.22 4.58 11.97
N ALA A 239 -15.75 5.82 11.81
CA ALA A 239 -14.73 6.41 12.66
C ALA A 239 -15.16 6.45 14.14
N LEU A 240 -16.41 6.86 14.41
CA LEU A 240 -16.98 6.90 15.75
C LEU A 240 -17.14 5.50 16.33
N GLN A 241 -17.56 4.51 15.53
CA GLN A 241 -17.64 3.13 15.98
C GLN A 241 -16.26 2.62 16.43
N THR A 242 -15.22 2.81 15.60
CA THR A 242 -13.85 2.43 15.97
C THR A 242 -13.36 3.20 17.19
N PHE A 243 -13.73 4.46 17.34
CA PHE A 243 -13.42 5.26 18.52
C PHE A 243 -14.03 4.68 19.79
N PHE A 244 -15.33 4.36 19.78
CA PHE A 244 -16.03 3.80 20.94
C PHE A 244 -15.63 2.35 21.27
N MET A 245 -15.14 1.59 20.30
CA MET A 245 -14.62 0.24 20.53
C MET A 245 -13.28 0.21 21.28
N ARG A 246 -12.61 1.35 21.50
CA ARG A 246 -11.40 1.41 22.31
C ARG A 246 -11.74 1.18 23.79
N PRO A 247 -11.06 0.24 24.48
CA PRO A 247 -11.30 -0.02 25.90
C PRO A 247 -11.19 1.26 26.74
N GLY A 248 -12.14 1.49 27.64
CA GLY A 248 -12.19 2.67 28.51
C GLY A 248 -12.69 3.96 27.84
N MET A 249 -12.86 3.99 26.51
CA MET A 249 -13.31 5.21 25.81
C MET A 249 -14.75 5.59 26.17
N VAL A 250 -15.65 4.61 26.26
CA VAL A 250 -17.05 4.85 26.66
C VAL A 250 -17.12 5.42 28.07
N ASP A 251 -16.27 4.94 28.98
CA ASP A 251 -16.21 5.42 30.36
C ASP A 251 -15.62 6.82 30.43
N ALA A 252 -14.56 7.11 29.66
CA ALA A 252 -13.99 8.46 29.55
C ALA A 252 -15.00 9.47 29.00
N VAL A 253 -15.80 9.08 27.99
CA VAL A 253 -16.88 9.94 27.45
C VAL A 253 -18.01 10.13 28.48
N ARG A 254 -18.33 9.10 29.26
CA ARG A 254 -19.33 9.19 30.35
C ARG A 254 -18.83 10.09 31.48
N GLU A 255 -17.58 9.94 31.88
CA GLU A 255 -16.92 10.78 32.89
C GLU A 255 -16.90 12.23 32.44
N TRP A 256 -16.49 12.48 31.19
CA TRP A 256 -16.52 13.80 30.57
C TRP A 256 -17.92 14.42 30.60
N ARG A 257 -18.97 13.63 30.33
CA ARG A 257 -20.37 14.09 30.41
C ARG A 257 -20.84 14.42 31.83
N THR A 258 -20.28 13.75 32.84
CA THR A 258 -20.64 13.97 34.25
C THR A 258 -19.78 15.02 34.94
N LYS A 259 -18.76 15.55 34.27
CA LYS A 259 -17.85 16.54 34.85
C LYS A 259 -18.62 17.85 35.11
N PRO A 260 -18.68 18.35 36.35
CA PRO A 260 -19.40 19.58 36.64
C PRO A 260 -18.71 20.78 35.99
N GLU A 261 -19.50 21.71 35.45
CA GLU A 261 -19.01 22.96 34.87
C GLU A 261 -18.26 23.77 35.94
N SER A 262 -17.04 24.19 35.62
CA SER A 262 -16.25 25.03 36.52
C SER A 262 -16.55 26.51 36.19
N ASN A 263 -17.32 27.17 37.05
CA ASN A 263 -17.86 28.53 36.82
C ASN A 263 -16.80 29.66 36.65
N LYS A 264 -15.49 29.36 36.74
CA LYS A 264 -14.44 30.41 36.78
C LYS A 264 -13.17 30.11 35.99
N LYS A 265 -12.99 28.91 35.44
CA LYS A 265 -11.85 28.57 34.59
C LYS A 265 -12.32 27.80 33.36
N LEU A 266 -11.89 28.28 32.18
CA LEU A 266 -12.09 27.62 30.88
C LEU A 266 -11.15 26.40 30.78
N GLU A 267 -11.33 25.40 31.65
CA GLU A 267 -10.46 24.22 31.68
C GLU A 267 -10.82 23.21 30.59
N THR A 268 -12.07 23.22 30.14
CA THR A 268 -12.55 22.33 29.08
C THR A 268 -13.22 23.10 27.94
N ILE A 269 -13.31 22.46 26.77
CA ILE A 269 -14.02 23.01 25.61
C ILE A 269 -15.50 23.32 25.93
N GLN A 270 -16.12 22.63 26.88
CA GLN A 270 -17.49 22.90 27.30
C GLN A 270 -17.61 24.05 28.30
N ASP A 271 -16.56 24.30 29.06
CA ASP A 271 -16.51 25.41 29.99
C ASP A 271 -16.33 26.70 29.19
N GLY A 272 -17.38 27.52 29.08
CA GLY A 272 -17.20 28.90 28.69
C GLY A 272 -18.37 29.60 28.04
N GLU A 273 -18.43 30.91 28.30
CA GLU A 273 -19.21 31.88 27.53
C GLU A 273 -18.87 31.84 26.04
N VAL A 274 -17.65 31.41 25.68
CA VAL A 274 -17.17 31.41 24.28
C VAL A 274 -18.07 30.58 23.39
N TRP A 275 -18.50 29.36 23.77
CA TRP A 275 -19.42 28.57 22.94
C TRP A 275 -20.83 29.16 22.87
N LYS A 276 -21.25 29.86 23.93
CA LYS A 276 -22.56 30.55 24.00
C LYS A 276 -22.58 31.87 23.21
N ASN A 277 -21.41 32.51 23.06
CA ASN A 277 -21.24 33.82 22.44
C ASN A 277 -20.41 33.79 21.16
N LEU A 278 -19.99 32.61 20.68
CA LEU A 278 -19.20 32.48 19.46
C LEU A 278 -20.00 33.10 18.32
N LYS A 279 -19.47 34.13 17.69
CA LYS A 279 -20.13 34.80 16.57
C LYS A 279 -19.73 34.13 15.27
N ALA A 280 -20.70 33.82 14.42
CA ALA A 280 -20.46 33.44 13.04
C ALA A 280 -19.98 34.66 12.22
N ALA A 281 -19.53 34.43 10.99
CA ALA A 281 -19.00 35.50 10.12
C ALA A 281 -20.02 36.63 9.83
N ASN A 282 -21.31 36.33 9.97
CA ASN A 282 -22.42 37.28 9.87
C ASN A 282 -22.72 38.06 11.17
N GLY A 283 -21.98 37.80 12.26
CA GLY A 283 -22.19 38.39 13.57
C GLY A 283 -23.28 37.73 14.45
N SER A 284 -24.01 36.74 13.94
CA SER A 284 -25.00 35.98 14.74
C SER A 284 -24.31 34.97 15.65
N ARG A 285 -25.00 34.45 16.68
CA ARG A 285 -24.48 33.32 17.46
C ARG A 285 -24.29 32.10 16.54
N PHE A 286 -23.17 31.41 16.71
CA PHE A 286 -22.80 30.24 15.92
C PHE A 286 -23.59 29.00 16.36
N PHE A 287 -23.83 28.84 17.66
CA PHE A 287 -24.66 27.79 18.24
C PHE A 287 -25.99 28.38 18.72
N TYR A 288 -27.10 27.81 18.24
CA TYR A 288 -28.44 28.14 18.71
C TYR A 288 -28.78 27.24 19.89
N ASN A 289 -28.63 27.75 21.10
CA ASN A 289 -29.22 27.13 22.28
C ASN A 289 -30.57 27.82 22.49
N GLU A 290 -31.63 27.30 21.87
CA GLU A 290 -32.98 27.68 22.28
C GLU A 290 -33.17 27.11 23.68
N GLU A 291 -33.15 27.98 24.69
CA GLU A 291 -33.63 27.65 26.02
C GLU A 291 -35.15 27.50 25.90
N GLU A 292 -35.62 26.31 25.54
CA GLU A 292 -37.01 25.91 25.75
C GLU A 292 -37.28 26.04 27.25
N ASN A 293 -38.03 27.09 27.59
CA ASN A 293 -38.42 27.46 28.94
C ASN A 293 -39.83 26.95 29.24
#